data_AF-A0A7J7JBH3-F1
#
_entry.id   AF-A0A7J7JBH3-F1
#
_cell.length_a   1.000
_cell.length_b   1.000
_cell.length_c   1.000
_cell.angle_alpha   90.00
_cell.angle_beta   90.00
_cell.angle_gamma   90.00
#
_symmetry.space_group_name_H-M   'P 1'
#
loop_
_entity.id
_entity.type
_entity.pdbx_description
1 polymer ?
#
loop_
_entity_poly.entity_id
_entity_poly.type
_entity_poly.pdbx_seq_one_letter_code
_entity_poly.pdbx_strand_id
1 'polypeptide(L)'
;MALSTPKMDKLMMGTKMTDADNAFGHKQALKVKKQKKSQGSSRYRPVGAQELVALPQLRDTPPTEQEELLIKKLLQCCNVFNFMDPVADLKSKEIKRACLNELVDYVTATRGILTDQVYPEIVKMKVTSMS
;
A
#
# COMPACT_ATOMS: atom_id res chain seq x y z
N MET A 1 -11.38 83.62 -1.82
CA MET A 1 -11.15 82.75 -3.00
C MET A 1 -9.72 82.94 -3.46
N ALA A 2 -8.86 81.95 -3.24
CA ALA A 2 -7.66 81.63 -4.03
C ALA A 2 -7.07 80.33 -3.45
N LEU A 3 -6.79 79.37 -4.35
CA LEU A 3 -6.25 78.04 -4.10
C LEU A 3 -4.79 78.07 -3.63
N SER A 4 -4.35 77.06 -2.86
CA SER A 4 -3.15 76.25 -3.14
C SER A 4 -2.90 75.25 -2.00
N THR A 5 -2.82 73.96 -2.32
CA THR A 5 -2.10 72.95 -1.51
C THR A 5 -0.58 73.24 -1.60
N PRO A 6 0.31 72.76 -0.70
CA PRO A 6 0.73 71.35 -0.69
C PRO A 6 1.32 70.77 0.63
N LYS A 7 1.65 69.48 0.54
CA LYS A 7 2.84 68.80 1.10
C LYS A 7 2.76 68.10 2.47
N MET A 8 2.65 66.77 2.33
CA MET A 8 3.15 65.70 3.20
C MET A 8 4.61 65.96 3.61
N ASP A 9 5.04 65.57 4.81
CA ASP A 9 6.17 64.64 4.99
C ASP A 9 6.51 64.33 6.45
N LYS A 10 6.85 63.05 6.64
CA LYS A 10 7.59 62.36 7.72
C LYS A 10 6.83 61.90 8.96
N LEU A 11 7.15 60.77 9.58
CA LEU A 11 7.83 59.50 9.21
C LEU A 11 7.90 58.75 10.55
N MET A 12 7.38 57.52 10.59
CA MET A 12 7.87 56.37 11.37
C MET A 12 6.77 55.31 11.29
N MET A 13 7.01 54.02 11.07
CA MET A 13 8.19 53.24 10.74
C MET A 13 7.63 51.85 10.37
N GLY A 14 8.12 51.20 9.33
CA GLY A 14 7.62 49.87 8.96
C GLY A 14 8.33 49.30 7.75
N THR A 15 9.38 48.53 8.02
CA THR A 15 10.30 47.83 7.12
C THR A 15 9.59 47.11 5.96
N LYS A 16 9.97 47.45 4.72
CA LYS A 16 9.70 46.64 3.52
C LYS A 16 11.01 46.02 3.03
N MET A 17 10.99 44.74 2.71
CA MET A 17 11.75 44.19 1.57
C MET A 17 10.92 43.05 0.95
N THR A 18 10.25 43.36 -0.15
CA THR A 18 9.92 42.38 -1.18
C THR A 18 10.91 42.55 -2.33
N ASP A 19 10.89 41.57 -3.24
CA ASP A 19 11.22 41.67 -4.67
C ASP A 19 12.39 40.80 -5.10
N ALA A 20 12.08 39.82 -5.96
CA ALA A 20 12.90 39.49 -7.13
C ALA A 20 12.10 38.57 -8.06
N ASP A 21 11.32 39.17 -8.96
CA ASP A 21 10.89 38.51 -10.20
C ASP A 21 11.80 38.96 -11.36
N ASN A 22 12.57 37.98 -11.84
CA ASN A 22 13.05 37.67 -13.20
C ASN A 22 13.75 38.75 -14.07
N ALA A 23 15.00 38.43 -14.49
CA ALA A 23 15.61 38.98 -15.69
C ALA A 23 16.55 37.98 -16.39
N PHE A 24 16.37 37.95 -17.72
CA PHE A 24 16.94 37.12 -18.79
C PHE A 24 18.49 37.03 -18.80
N GLY A 25 19.07 35.85 -19.05
CA GLY A 25 20.52 35.70 -19.28
C GLY A 25 21.00 34.27 -19.50
N HIS A 26 21.81 34.06 -20.54
CA HIS A 26 22.19 32.77 -21.12
C HIS A 26 23.21 31.93 -20.31
N LYS A 27 22.82 30.68 -20.02
CA LYS A 27 23.55 29.39 -20.09
C LYS A 27 25.09 29.39 -19.84
N GLN A 28 25.48 28.82 -18.68
CA GLN A 28 26.65 27.95 -18.55
C GLN A 28 26.27 26.67 -17.78
N ALA A 29 26.63 25.53 -18.37
CA ALA A 29 26.27 24.20 -17.91
C ALA A 29 27.21 23.71 -16.82
N LEU A 30 26.66 23.43 -15.63
CA LEU A 30 27.27 22.57 -14.61
C LEU A 30 26.31 21.42 -14.31
N LYS A 31 26.44 20.32 -15.06
CA LYS A 31 25.69 19.08 -14.79
C LYS A 31 26.39 18.27 -13.70
N VAL A 32 26.19 18.63 -12.43
CA VAL A 32 26.26 17.67 -11.32
C VAL A 32 25.20 18.06 -10.29
N LYS A 33 24.03 17.43 -10.37
CA LYS A 33 23.18 17.20 -9.20
C LYS A 33 22.47 15.87 -9.39
N LYS A 34 22.94 14.92 -8.59
CA LYS A 34 22.33 13.63 -8.24
C LYS A 34 20.87 13.83 -7.84
N GLN A 35 19.97 13.86 -8.83
CA GLN A 35 18.54 13.79 -8.58
C GLN A 35 18.14 12.32 -8.52
N LYS A 36 17.53 12.02 -7.37
CA LYS A 36 17.16 10.72 -6.86
C LYS A 36 16.53 9.88 -7.98
N LYS A 37 17.02 8.64 -8.11
CA LYS A 37 16.29 7.54 -8.75
C LYS A 37 14.81 7.72 -8.40
N SER A 38 13.98 8.07 -9.38
CA SER A 38 12.59 7.71 -9.28
C SER A 38 12.62 6.19 -9.19
N GLN A 39 12.50 5.69 -7.96
CA GLN A 39 12.11 4.31 -7.68
C GLN A 39 10.71 4.18 -8.26
N GLY A 40 10.64 4.07 -9.58
CA GLY A 40 9.52 3.50 -10.28
C GLY A 40 9.49 2.06 -9.82
N SER A 41 8.81 1.80 -8.70
CA SER A 41 8.20 0.52 -8.39
C SER A 41 7.06 0.30 -9.39
N SER A 42 7.43 0.33 -10.67
CA SER A 42 6.57 0.00 -11.78
C SER A 42 6.27 -1.47 -11.63
N ARG A 43 5.10 -1.74 -11.04
CA ARG A 43 4.29 -2.94 -11.26
C ARG A 43 5.09 -4.23 -11.29
N TYR A 44 5.57 -4.67 -10.13
CA TYR A 44 5.44 -6.11 -9.88
C TYR A 44 4.02 -6.36 -9.38
N ARG A 45 3.03 -6.19 -10.27
CA ARG A 45 1.82 -7.01 -10.16
C ARG A 45 2.26 -8.33 -10.76
N PRO A 46 2.45 -9.41 -9.96
CA PRO A 46 2.61 -10.72 -10.57
C PRO A 46 1.44 -10.88 -11.55
N VAL A 47 1.77 -11.19 -12.81
CA VAL A 47 0.77 -11.50 -13.84
C VAL A 47 -0.01 -12.69 -13.28
N GLY A 48 -1.18 -12.44 -12.70
CA GLY A 48 -1.91 -13.42 -11.89
C GLY A 48 -2.39 -12.97 -10.51
N ALA A 49 -2.28 -11.69 -10.12
CA ALA A 49 -2.97 -11.19 -8.92
C ALA A 49 -4.50 -11.28 -9.11
N GLN A 50 -5.03 -12.46 -8.85
CA GLN A 50 -6.44 -12.79 -8.95
C GLN A 50 -7.17 -12.14 -7.77
N GLU A 51 -8.27 -11.45 -8.04
CA GLU A 51 -9.18 -10.97 -6.99
C GLU A 51 -9.59 -12.16 -6.12
N LEU A 52 -9.40 -12.04 -4.81
CA LEU A 52 -9.80 -13.13 -3.90
C LEU A 52 -11.32 -13.26 -3.86
N VAL A 53 -11.76 -14.52 -3.84
CA VAL A 53 -13.17 -14.89 -3.71
C VAL A 53 -13.35 -15.58 -2.37
N ALA A 54 -14.36 -15.16 -1.61
CA ALA A 54 -14.69 -15.80 -0.35
C ALA A 54 -15.05 -17.28 -0.59
N LEU A 55 -14.29 -18.18 0.04
CA LEU A 55 -14.53 -19.61 0.00
C LEU A 55 -15.48 -20.04 1.14
N PRO A 56 -16.21 -21.17 1.00
CA PRO A 56 -17.06 -21.72 2.06
C PRO A 56 -16.33 -21.86 3.41
N GLN A 57 -17.07 -21.87 4.52
CA GLN A 57 -16.49 -22.05 5.85
C GLN A 57 -16.14 -23.53 6.10
N LEU A 58 -15.00 -23.79 6.74
CA LEU A 58 -14.52 -25.13 7.08
C LEU A 58 -15.51 -25.87 7.99
N ARG A 59 -16.11 -25.16 8.96
CA ARG A 59 -17.07 -25.74 9.92
C ARG A 59 -18.37 -26.23 9.27
N ASP A 60 -18.75 -25.63 8.14
CA ASP A 60 -20.00 -25.96 7.41
C ASP A 60 -19.73 -26.96 6.28
N THR A 61 -18.47 -27.37 6.10
CA THR A 61 -18.03 -28.30 5.04
C THR A 61 -17.93 -29.72 5.60
N PRO A 62 -18.39 -30.75 4.86
CA PRO A 62 -18.26 -32.15 5.29
C PRO A 62 -16.80 -32.53 5.59
N PRO A 63 -16.52 -33.37 6.62
CA PRO A 63 -15.16 -33.73 7.01
C PRO A 63 -14.30 -34.28 5.85
N THR A 64 -14.92 -34.99 4.90
CA THR A 64 -14.25 -35.56 3.72
C THR A 64 -13.72 -34.53 2.74
N GLU A 65 -14.27 -33.30 2.76
CA GLU A 65 -13.91 -32.21 1.84
C GLU A 65 -13.10 -31.10 2.55
N GLN A 66 -13.03 -31.13 3.89
CA GLN A 66 -12.37 -30.09 4.68
C GLN A 66 -10.88 -29.97 4.38
N GLU A 67 -10.15 -31.07 4.19
CA GLU A 67 -8.71 -31.02 3.88
C GLU A 67 -8.46 -30.34 2.52
N GLU A 68 -9.25 -30.68 1.50
CA GLU A 68 -9.14 -30.05 0.19
C GLU A 68 -9.49 -28.55 0.26
N LEU A 69 -10.54 -28.19 1.01
CA LEU A 69 -10.92 -26.80 1.23
C LEU A 69 -9.85 -26.01 2.01
N LEU A 70 -9.22 -26.64 3.01
CA LEU A 70 -8.12 -26.07 3.77
C LEU A 70 -6.94 -25.73 2.86
N ILE A 71 -6.55 -26.66 1.98
CA ILE A 71 -5.50 -26.44 0.99
C ILE A 71 -5.86 -25.28 0.06
N LYS A 72 -7.10 -25.22 -0.45
CA LYS A 72 -7.58 -24.10 -1.28
C LYS A 72 -7.49 -22.76 -0.55
N LYS A 73 -7.86 -22.71 0.72
CA LYS A 73 -7.76 -21.51 1.57
C LYS A 73 -6.30 -21.09 1.79
N LEU A 74 -5.39 -22.02 2.07
CA LEU A 74 -3.95 -21.76 2.23
C LEU A 74 -3.32 -21.19 0.95
N LEU A 75 -3.62 -21.81 -0.19
CA LEU A 75 -3.18 -21.34 -1.51
C LEU A 75 -3.71 -19.94 -1.81
N GLN A 76 -5.00 -19.67 -1.54
CA GLN A 76 -5.59 -18.35 -1.74
C GLN A 76 -4.91 -17.28 -0.86
N CYS A 77 -4.52 -17.65 0.36
CA CYS A 77 -3.78 -16.78 1.26
C CYS A 77 -2.34 -16.50 0.79
N CYS A 78 -1.81 -17.18 -0.23
CA CYS A 78 -0.50 -16.84 -0.80
C CYS A 78 -0.51 -15.52 -1.60
N ASN A 79 -1.68 -14.96 -1.94
CA ASN A 79 -1.75 -13.68 -2.65
C ASN A 79 -1.17 -12.53 -1.79
N VAL A 80 -0.18 -11.82 -2.34
CA VAL A 80 0.50 -10.70 -1.69
C VAL A 80 -0.16 -9.39 -2.11
N PHE A 81 -0.36 -8.50 -1.14
CA PHE A 81 -0.98 -7.19 -1.36
C PHE A 81 0.01 -6.05 -1.14
N ASN A 82 -0.11 -5.00 -1.94
CA ASN A 82 0.58 -3.75 -1.67
C ASN A 82 -0.15 -3.00 -0.54
N PHE A 83 0.51 -2.86 0.60
CA PHE A 83 -0.01 -2.11 1.75
C PHE A 83 0.35 -0.63 1.74
N MET A 84 1.21 -0.17 0.81
CA MET A 84 1.50 1.26 0.64
C MET A 84 0.34 2.02 0.01
N ASP A 85 -0.57 1.31 -0.67
CA ASP A 85 -1.85 1.83 -1.13
C ASP A 85 -2.98 1.24 -0.25
N PRO A 86 -3.55 2.01 0.69
CA PRO A 86 -4.56 1.51 1.62
C PRO A 86 -5.91 1.25 0.93
N VAL A 87 -6.19 1.87 -0.22
CA VAL A 87 -7.49 1.73 -0.90
C VAL A 87 -7.48 0.65 -2.00
N ALA A 88 -6.30 0.22 -2.43
CA ALA A 88 -6.17 -0.92 -3.34
C ALA A 88 -6.59 -2.24 -2.68
N ASP A 89 -7.35 -3.05 -3.43
CA ASP A 89 -7.70 -4.43 -3.10
C ASP A 89 -8.39 -4.62 -1.73
N LEU A 90 -9.09 -3.60 -1.21
CA LEU A 90 -9.74 -3.62 0.11
C LEU A 90 -10.59 -4.88 0.34
N LYS A 91 -11.39 -5.27 -0.66
CA LYS A 91 -12.22 -6.48 -0.61
C LYS A 91 -11.37 -7.74 -0.46
N SER A 92 -10.32 -7.89 -1.28
CA SER A 92 -9.45 -9.07 -1.22
C SER A 92 -8.60 -9.10 0.06
N LYS A 93 -8.16 -7.95 0.57
CA LYS A 93 -7.49 -7.82 1.87
C LYS A 93 -8.39 -8.28 3.01
N GLU A 94 -9.67 -7.89 2.99
CA GLU A 94 -10.64 -8.32 4.01
C GLU A 94 -10.94 -9.83 3.92
N ILE A 95 -11.08 -10.37 2.70
CA ILE A 95 -11.24 -11.82 2.49
C ILE A 95 -10.04 -12.59 3.05
N LYS A 96 -8.80 -12.13 2.76
CA LYS A 96 -7.58 -12.76 3.30
C LYS A 96 -7.54 -12.67 4.82
N ARG A 97 -7.91 -11.53 5.42
CA ARG A 97 -7.99 -11.36 6.88
C ARG A 97 -8.96 -12.35 7.51
N ALA A 98 -10.18 -12.45 6.98
CA ALA A 98 -11.20 -13.38 7.48
C ALA A 98 -10.75 -14.84 7.35
N CYS A 99 -10.19 -15.20 6.19
CA CYS A 99 -9.67 -16.55 5.94
C CYS A 99 -8.54 -16.91 6.92
N LEU A 100 -7.56 -16.02 7.14
CA LEU A 100 -6.46 -16.27 8.07
C LEU A 100 -6.93 -16.45 9.52
N ASN A 101 -7.95 -15.71 9.96
CA ASN A 101 -8.53 -15.90 11.29
C ASN A 101 -9.19 -17.28 11.41
N GLU A 102 -9.99 -17.66 10.42
CA GLU A 102 -10.62 -18.98 10.38
C GLU A 102 -9.59 -20.11 10.38
N LEU A 103 -8.47 -19.97 9.65
CA LEU A 103 -7.39 -20.95 9.62
C LEU A 103 -6.72 -21.11 11.00
N VAL A 104 -6.54 -20.03 11.75
CA VAL A 104 -6.01 -20.09 13.12
C VAL A 104 -6.99 -20.83 14.03
N ASP A 105 -8.28 -20.49 13.96
CA ASP A 105 -9.32 -21.15 14.76
C ASP A 105 -9.42 -22.65 14.43
N TYR A 106 -9.38 -23.00 13.14
CA TYR A 106 -9.45 -24.39 12.69
C TYR A 106 -8.24 -25.21 13.15
N VAL A 107 -7.02 -24.66 13.01
CA VAL A 107 -5.78 -25.34 13.41
C VAL A 107 -5.67 -25.52 14.92
N THR A 108 -6.21 -24.57 15.70
CA THR A 108 -6.20 -24.67 17.16
C THR A 108 -7.27 -25.63 17.70
N ALA A 109 -8.41 -25.75 17.02
CA ALA A 109 -9.53 -26.58 17.46
C ALA A 109 -9.45 -28.06 17.01
N THR A 110 -8.80 -28.35 15.88
CA THR A 110 -8.86 -29.67 15.25
C THR A 110 -7.54 -30.44 15.41
N ARG A 111 -7.63 -31.74 15.77
CA ARG A 111 -6.45 -32.62 15.87
C ARG A 111 -6.20 -33.33 14.54
N GLY A 112 -4.93 -33.58 14.22
CA GLY A 112 -4.54 -34.38 13.05
C GLY A 112 -4.52 -33.64 11.71
N ILE A 113 -4.63 -32.31 11.70
CA ILE A 113 -4.67 -31.51 10.45
C ILE A 113 -3.32 -31.43 9.73
N LEU A 114 -2.21 -31.61 10.46
CA LEU A 114 -0.86 -31.49 9.91
C LEU A 114 -0.47 -32.77 9.16
N THR A 115 -1.19 -33.04 8.07
CA THR A 115 -0.89 -34.12 7.13
C THR A 115 0.28 -33.73 6.23
N ASP A 116 0.92 -34.71 5.60
CA ASP A 116 2.00 -34.50 4.64
C ASP A 116 1.59 -33.61 3.44
N GLN A 117 0.30 -33.58 3.12
CA GLN A 117 -0.26 -32.75 2.04
C GLN A 117 -0.48 -31.30 2.49
N VAL A 118 -0.94 -31.08 3.73
CA VAL A 118 -1.27 -29.74 4.23
C VAL A 118 -0.03 -28.97 4.69
N TYR A 119 0.94 -29.66 5.30
CA TYR A 119 2.14 -29.05 5.86
C TYR A 119 2.92 -28.15 4.87
N PRO A 120 3.25 -28.59 3.63
CA PRO A 120 3.98 -27.75 2.68
C PRO A 120 3.23 -26.47 2.31
N GLU A 121 1.90 -26.52 2.24
CA GLU A 121 1.07 -25.36 1.90
C GLU A 121 1.01 -24.33 3.03
N ILE A 122 1.01 -24.78 4.30
CA ILE A 122 1.14 -23.86 5.46
C ILE A 122 2.47 -23.11 5.40
N VAL A 123 3.57 -23.84 5.18
CA VAL A 123 4.91 -23.25 5.11
C VAL A 123 5.00 -22.26 3.95
N LYS A 124 4.53 -22.65 2.76
CA LYS A 124 4.49 -21.79 1.57
C LYS A 124 3.69 -20.52 1.81
N MET A 125 2.49 -20.62 2.40
CA MET A 125 1.67 -19.46 2.74
C MET A 125 2.40 -18.50 3.68
N LYS A 126 3.08 -19.03 4.72
CA LYS A 126 3.86 -18.22 5.66
C LYS A 126 5.01 -17.49 4.98
N VAL A 127 5.82 -18.21 4.19
CA VAL A 127 6.97 -17.62 3.48
C VAL A 127 6.51 -16.55 2.49
N THR A 128 5.44 -16.80 1.73
CA THR A 128 4.97 -15.89 0.68
C THR A 128 4.27 -14.65 1.24
N SER A 129 3.50 -14.79 2.33
CA SER A 129 2.67 -13.69 2.86
C SER A 129 3.38 -12.77 3.84
N MET A 130 4.50 -13.21 4.43
CA MET A 130 5.24 -12.46 5.45
C MET A 130 6.54 -11.81 4.90
N SER A 131 6.81 -11.96 3.60
CA SER A 131 7.93 -11.32 2.88
C SER A 131 7.46 -10.09 2.14
#